data_AF-A0A7U9N0E2-F1
#
_entry.id   AF-A0A7U9N0E2-F1
#
_cell.length_a   1.000
_cell.length_b   1.000
_cell.length_c   1.000
_cell.angle_alpha   90.00
_cell.angle_beta   90.00
_cell.angle_gamma   90.00
#
_symmetry.space_group_name_H-M   'P 1'
#
loop_
_entity.id
_entity.type
_entity.pdbx_description
1 polymer ?
#
loop_
_entity_poly.entity_id
_entity_poly.type
_entity_poly.pdbx_seq_one_letter_code
_entity_poly.pdbx_strand_id
1 'polypeptide(L)'
;MGIGIGPGSGGAFGKAEREVIKSGNTVTTRTILRRADGTCMGTISVTKPARKKTRRLNYNFKEISAMILRTKTSGSARQVAARARGKVALLKQRLKCGEYDDKELESAIIHAEKMERVARKRMRHLQEEEMAKRGGPCFGELEEECKEPAPQQEEESEEPELDSRQQEAVLRERQQELQREMQRMMQELMEETQREMAELSDMEELSDALREKSSNLDPVDLNNLKRKHRLEEQREIMEADMAYLKALFNKLAQEKQQASGSTGYESSGNERGGGYESGVSLELGGMEMPVDPAQAPAMPEGGSIDATV
;
A
#
# COMPACT_ATOMS: atom_id res chain seq x y z
N MET A 1 43.76 67.69 8.86
CA MET A 1 42.52 66.97 8.50
C MET A 1 42.55 65.64 9.22
N GLY A 2 41.87 65.54 10.37
CA GLY A 2 41.82 64.33 11.18
C GLY A 2 40.69 63.43 10.72
N ILE A 3 41.02 62.20 10.36
CA ILE A 3 40.05 61.19 9.93
C ILE A 3 39.55 60.51 11.21
N GLY A 4 38.35 60.89 11.67
CA GLY A 4 37.70 60.26 12.81
C GLY A 4 37.23 58.87 12.44
N ILE A 5 37.97 57.85 12.88
CA ILE A 5 37.49 56.47 12.89
C ILE A 5 36.52 56.38 14.08
N GLY A 6 35.22 56.51 13.81
CA GLY A 6 34.19 56.25 14.81
C GLY A 6 34.31 54.81 15.30
N PRO A 7 34.14 54.54 16.61
CA PRO A 7 34.12 53.18 17.10
C PRO A 7 32.95 52.45 16.43
N GLY A 8 33.29 51.48 15.58
CA GLY A 8 32.33 50.57 14.98
C GLY A 8 31.46 50.01 16.10
N SER A 9 30.16 50.26 15.98
CA SER A 9 29.14 49.71 16.85
C SER A 9 29.25 48.19 16.82
N GLY A 10 30.00 47.62 17.76
CA GLY A 10 29.94 46.21 18.12
C GLY A 10 28.57 45.97 18.70
N GLY A 11 27.57 45.81 17.83
CA GLY A 11 26.23 45.43 18.22
C GLY A 11 26.31 44.07 18.89
N ALA A 12 26.24 44.06 20.22
CA ALA A 12 26.03 42.86 20.99
C ALA A 12 24.75 42.21 20.46
N PHE A 13 24.90 41.11 19.71
CA PHE A 13 23.78 40.31 19.23
C PHE A 13 22.99 39.85 20.45
N GLY A 14 21.84 40.49 20.70
CA GLY A 14 20.99 40.12 21.81
C GLY A 14 20.21 38.83 21.52
N LYS A 15 19.61 38.29 22.58
CA LYS A 15 18.92 36.99 22.55
C LYS A 15 17.75 37.03 21.56
N ALA A 16 17.63 35.99 20.73
CA ALA A 16 16.46 35.75 19.89
C ALA A 16 15.52 34.79 20.62
N GLU A 17 14.27 35.22 20.81
CA GLU A 17 13.21 34.45 21.46
C GLU A 17 12.29 33.89 20.37
N ARG A 18 12.05 32.58 20.38
CA ARG A 18 11.15 31.92 19.42
C ARG A 18 9.88 31.47 20.11
N GLU A 19 8.76 31.95 19.61
CA GLU A 19 7.42 31.60 20.05
C GLU A 19 6.70 30.85 18.92
N VAL A 20 6.08 29.71 19.25
CA VAL A 20 5.31 28.92 18.29
C VAL A 20 3.84 28.98 18.68
N ILE A 21 3.05 29.68 17.88
CA ILE A 21 1.62 29.88 18.10
C ILE A 21 0.86 28.94 17.16
N LYS A 22 0.05 28.04 17.73
CA LYS A 22 -0.83 27.15 16.95
C LYS A 22 -2.26 27.71 16.97
N SER A 23 -2.78 28.09 15.81
CA SER A 23 -4.16 28.57 15.66
C SER A 23 -4.86 27.75 14.58
N GLY A 24 -5.70 26.79 15.01
CA GLY A 24 -6.46 25.91 14.12
C GLY A 24 -5.58 25.17 13.12
N ASN A 25 -5.80 25.43 11.82
CA ASN A 25 -5.07 24.84 10.69
C ASN A 25 -3.77 25.56 10.34
N THR A 26 -3.25 26.42 11.21
CA THR A 26 -2.03 27.21 10.95
C THR A 26 -1.10 27.21 12.15
N VAL A 27 0.19 27.12 11.88
CA VAL A 27 1.28 27.23 12.86
C VAL A 27 2.10 28.46 12.49
N THR A 28 2.11 29.43 13.39
CA THR A 28 2.87 30.68 13.26
C THR A 28 4.11 30.59 14.14
N THR A 29 5.29 30.65 13.54
CA THR A 29 6.55 30.77 14.27
C THR A 29 6.96 32.23 14.30
N ARG A 30 6.93 32.83 15.48
CA ARG A 30 7.32 34.21 15.73
C ARG A 30 8.72 34.22 16.36
N THR A 31 9.66 34.90 15.73
CA THR A 31 11.02 35.12 16.25
C THR A 31 11.14 36.58 16.65
N ILE A 32 11.27 36.84 17.95
CA ILE A 32 11.43 38.18 18.53
C ILE A 32 12.93 38.41 18.74
N LEU A 33 13.46 39.46 18.13
CA LEU A 33 14.85 39.87 18.23
C LEU A 33 14.96 40.91 19.34
N ARG A 34 15.76 40.66 20.38
CA ARG A 34 16.02 41.61 21.47
C ARG A 34 17.48 42.06 21.46
N ARG A 35 17.77 43.25 21.97
CA ARG A 35 19.15 43.69 22.30
C ARG A 35 19.61 43.11 23.63
N ALA A 36 20.89 43.27 23.94
CA ALA A 36 21.48 42.90 25.24
C ALA A 36 20.82 43.63 26.44
N ASP A 37 20.21 44.80 26.21
CA ASP A 37 19.47 45.59 27.20
C ASP A 37 18.01 45.10 27.43
N GLY A 38 17.56 44.08 26.68
CA GLY A 38 16.19 43.53 26.76
C GLY A 38 15.17 44.21 25.83
N THR A 39 15.53 45.31 25.18
CA THR A 39 14.65 46.08 24.27
C THR A 39 14.39 45.28 22.99
N CYS A 40 13.12 45.21 22.56
CA CYS A 40 12.71 44.52 21.34
C CYS A 40 13.17 45.32 20.09
N MET A 41 13.99 44.70 19.24
CA MET A 41 14.46 45.27 17.97
C MET A 41 13.51 45.00 16.80
N GLY A 42 12.72 43.93 16.88
CA GLY A 42 11.83 43.56 15.79
C GLY A 42 11.34 42.12 15.93
N THR A 43 10.30 41.81 15.17
CA THR A 43 9.61 40.52 15.21
C THR A 43 9.45 40.00 13.79
N ILE A 44 9.91 38.77 13.55
CA ILE A 44 9.74 38.07 12.26
C ILE A 44 8.75 36.91 12.50
N SER A 45 7.62 36.90 11.79
CA SER A 45 6.65 35.80 11.86
C SER A 45 6.55 35.03 10.56
N VAL A 46 6.60 33.70 10.63
CA VAL A 46 6.37 32.80 9.50
C VAL A 46 5.18 31.90 9.83
N THR A 47 4.13 32.00 9.03
CA THR A 47 2.93 31.18 9.17
C THR A 47 2.94 30.06 8.13
N LYS A 48 2.73 28.82 8.57
CA LYS A 48 2.60 27.64 7.69
C LYS A 48 1.31 26.90 8.03
N PRO A 49 0.66 26.23 7.05
CA PRO A 49 -0.47 25.36 7.36
C PRO A 49 -0.02 24.24 8.30
N ALA A 50 -0.84 23.94 9.29
CA ALA A 50 -0.65 22.80 10.19
C ALA A 50 -0.74 21.51 9.37
N ARG A 51 0.15 20.55 9.65
CA ARG A 51 0.11 19.23 9.00
C ARG A 51 -1.21 18.56 9.35
N LYS A 52 -2.04 18.27 8.35
CA LYS A 52 -3.27 17.51 8.51
C LYS A 52 -2.91 16.07 8.88
N LYS A 53 -3.70 15.46 9.77
CA LYS A 53 -3.59 14.03 10.04
C LYS A 53 -4.12 13.29 8.82
N THR A 54 -3.32 12.38 8.27
CA THR A 54 -3.70 11.47 7.20
C THR A 54 -4.80 10.52 7.67
N ARG A 55 -5.69 10.13 6.75
CA ARG A 55 -6.75 9.17 7.05
C ARG A 55 -6.19 7.76 6.98
N ARG A 56 -6.68 6.85 7.84
CA ARG A 56 -6.34 5.43 7.77
C ARG A 56 -6.98 4.79 6.54
N LEU A 57 -6.24 3.90 5.88
CA LEU A 57 -6.73 3.19 4.72
C LEU A 57 -7.54 1.96 5.15
N ASN A 58 -8.83 1.92 4.79
CA ASN A 58 -9.67 0.75 5.01
C ASN A 58 -9.48 -0.27 3.87
N TYR A 59 -8.33 -0.91 3.80
CA TYR A 59 -8.01 -1.95 2.81
C TYR A 59 -8.07 -3.35 3.42
N ASN A 60 -8.90 -4.23 2.86
CA ASN A 60 -9.00 -5.62 3.28
C ASN A 60 -8.14 -6.53 2.39
N PHE A 61 -6.93 -6.82 2.83
CA PHE A 61 -5.97 -7.66 2.09
C PHE A 61 -6.47 -9.10 1.86
N LYS A 62 -7.28 -9.65 2.78
CA LYS A 62 -7.78 -11.03 2.70
C LYS A 62 -8.93 -11.24 1.72
N GLU A 63 -9.61 -10.17 1.31
CA GLU A 63 -10.84 -10.26 0.52
C GLU A 63 -10.59 -10.93 -0.84
N ILE A 64 -9.60 -10.42 -1.58
CA ILE A 64 -9.26 -10.94 -2.90
C ILE A 64 -8.60 -12.33 -2.80
N SER A 65 -7.65 -12.54 -1.87
CA SER A 65 -6.98 -13.83 -1.72
C SER A 65 -7.97 -14.96 -1.38
N ALA A 66 -8.92 -14.71 -0.48
CA ALA A 66 -9.98 -15.66 -0.17
C ALA A 66 -10.92 -15.92 -1.37
N MET A 67 -11.20 -14.91 -2.19
CA MET A 67 -11.97 -15.11 -3.43
C MET A 67 -11.20 -15.98 -4.42
N ILE A 68 -9.92 -15.70 -4.68
CA ILE A 68 -9.06 -16.48 -5.57
C ILE A 68 -9.06 -17.95 -5.13
N LEU A 69 -8.78 -18.24 -3.86
CA LEU A 69 -8.72 -19.62 -3.36
C LEU A 69 -10.04 -20.40 -3.52
N ARG A 70 -11.19 -19.72 -3.46
CA ARG A 70 -12.53 -20.33 -3.59
C ARG A 70 -12.95 -20.61 -5.03
N THR A 71 -12.37 -19.90 -6.01
CA THR A 71 -12.74 -20.08 -7.43
C THR A 71 -12.37 -21.47 -7.93
N LYS A 72 -13.25 -22.08 -8.71
CA LYS A 72 -13.07 -23.44 -9.26
C LYS A 72 -13.22 -23.52 -10.78
N THR A 73 -13.68 -22.43 -11.40
CA THR A 73 -13.97 -22.35 -12.85
C THR A 73 -13.32 -21.12 -13.44
N SER A 74 -12.95 -21.18 -14.72
CA SER A 74 -12.36 -20.05 -15.44
C SER A 74 -13.23 -18.78 -15.39
N GLY A 75 -14.55 -18.92 -15.56
CA GLY A 75 -15.50 -17.80 -15.50
C GLY A 75 -15.56 -17.12 -14.12
N SER A 76 -15.55 -17.90 -13.03
CA SER A 76 -15.53 -17.31 -11.68
C SER A 76 -14.20 -16.63 -11.38
N ALA A 77 -13.08 -17.19 -11.86
CA ALA A 77 -11.76 -16.56 -11.74
C ALA A 77 -11.66 -15.24 -12.53
N ARG A 78 -12.27 -15.16 -13.72
CA ARG A 78 -12.38 -13.92 -14.51
C ARG A 78 -13.07 -12.81 -13.73
N GLN A 79 -14.19 -13.12 -13.07
CA GLN A 79 -14.91 -12.15 -12.23
C GLN A 79 -14.04 -11.65 -11.07
N VAL A 80 -13.28 -12.55 -10.42
CA VAL A 80 -12.36 -12.18 -9.34
C VAL A 80 -11.21 -11.31 -9.86
N ALA A 81 -10.66 -11.62 -11.04
CA ALA A 81 -9.63 -10.79 -11.67
C ALA A 81 -10.14 -9.37 -11.98
N ALA A 82 -11.36 -9.24 -12.52
CA ALA A 82 -11.98 -7.94 -12.75
C ALA A 82 -12.19 -7.14 -11.45
N ARG A 83 -12.64 -7.81 -10.37
CA ARG A 83 -12.75 -7.19 -9.04
C ARG A 83 -11.40 -6.74 -8.48
N ALA A 84 -10.36 -7.55 -8.65
CA ALA A 84 -9.00 -7.20 -8.22
C ALA A 84 -8.49 -5.96 -8.96
N ARG A 85 -8.67 -5.89 -10.28
CA ARG A 85 -8.35 -4.71 -11.10
C ARG A 85 -9.05 -3.45 -10.61
N GLY A 86 -10.36 -3.55 -10.35
CA GLY A 86 -11.13 -2.43 -9.79
C GLY A 86 -10.58 -1.92 -8.46
N LYS A 87 -10.13 -2.83 -7.57
CA LYS A 87 -9.51 -2.46 -6.28
C LYS A 87 -8.16 -1.76 -6.49
N VAL A 88 -7.32 -2.22 -7.43
CA VAL A 88 -6.05 -1.55 -7.79
C VAL A 88 -6.33 -0.13 -8.29
N ALA A 89 -7.27 0.03 -9.22
CA ALA A 89 -7.64 1.33 -9.77
C ALA A 89 -8.13 2.29 -8.65
N LEU A 90 -8.97 1.80 -7.74
CA LEU A 90 -9.46 2.59 -6.60
C LEU A 90 -8.31 3.05 -5.69
N LEU A 91 -7.34 2.18 -5.39
CA LEU A 91 -6.19 2.54 -4.55
C LEU A 91 -5.26 3.55 -5.26
N LYS A 92 -5.02 3.38 -6.56
CA LYS A 92 -4.26 4.34 -7.38
C LYS A 92 -4.95 5.70 -7.46
N GLN A 93 -6.28 5.73 -7.54
CA GLN A 93 -7.03 6.99 -7.49
C GLN A 93 -6.87 7.68 -6.13
N ARG A 94 -6.95 6.94 -5.02
CA ARG A 94 -6.73 7.48 -3.67
C ARG A 94 -5.34 8.07 -3.49
N LEU A 95 -4.33 7.55 -4.21
CA LEU A 95 -2.95 8.06 -4.15
C LEU A 95 -2.86 9.47 -4.71
N LYS A 96 -3.62 9.75 -5.78
CA LYS A 96 -3.69 11.09 -6.39
C LYS A 96 -4.37 12.12 -5.49
N CYS A 97 -5.25 11.70 -4.57
CA CYS A 97 -5.98 12.60 -3.68
C CYS A 97 -5.15 13.10 -2.48
N GLY A 98 -4.06 12.42 -2.11
CA GLY A 98 -3.18 12.85 -1.00
C GLY A 98 -3.83 12.90 0.39
N GLU A 99 -4.97 12.23 0.59
CA GLU A 99 -5.68 12.19 1.87
C GLU A 99 -5.18 11.13 2.85
N TYR A 100 -4.40 10.16 2.35
CA TYR A 100 -3.99 8.95 3.04
C TYR A 100 -2.48 8.94 3.29
N ASP A 101 -2.01 8.03 4.15
CA ASP A 101 -0.57 7.79 4.29
C ASP A 101 -0.01 7.15 3.01
N ASP A 102 0.84 7.88 2.29
CA ASP A 102 1.43 7.44 1.02
C ASP A 102 2.06 6.04 1.14
N LYS A 103 2.86 5.80 2.20
CA LYS A 103 3.52 4.50 2.43
C LYS A 103 2.55 3.32 2.63
N GLU A 104 1.45 3.56 3.34
CA GLU A 104 0.42 2.54 3.57
C GLU A 104 -0.32 2.24 2.27
N LEU A 105 -0.60 3.29 1.50
CA LEU A 105 -1.29 3.21 0.23
C LEU A 105 -0.44 2.51 -0.84
N GLU A 106 0.84 2.84 -0.95
CA GLU A 106 1.82 2.15 -1.80
C GLU A 106 1.89 0.65 -1.49
N SER A 107 2.02 0.31 -0.20
CA SER A 107 2.06 -1.10 0.23
C SER A 107 0.77 -1.84 -0.14
N ALA A 108 -0.40 -1.19 0.00
CA ALA A 108 -1.68 -1.75 -0.40
C ALA A 108 -1.84 -1.89 -1.92
N ILE A 109 -1.33 -0.93 -2.71
CA ILE A 109 -1.33 -1.00 -4.18
C ILE A 109 -0.49 -2.19 -4.63
N ILE A 110 0.74 -2.34 -4.13
CA ILE A 110 1.62 -3.45 -4.47
C ILE A 110 0.96 -4.79 -4.13
N HIS A 111 0.34 -4.90 -2.96
CA HIS A 111 -0.41 -6.10 -2.58
C HIS A 111 -1.57 -6.39 -3.54
N ALA A 112 -2.39 -5.38 -3.84
CA ALA A 112 -3.54 -5.52 -4.73
C ALA A 112 -3.13 -5.89 -6.16
N GLU A 113 -2.04 -5.33 -6.68
CA GLU A 113 -1.48 -5.64 -8.00
C GLU A 113 -0.97 -7.08 -8.06
N LYS A 114 -0.28 -7.55 -7.00
CA LYS A 114 0.11 -8.97 -6.90
C LYS A 114 -1.13 -9.88 -6.90
N MET A 115 -2.16 -9.53 -6.13
CA MET A 115 -3.41 -10.28 -6.11
C MET A 115 -4.11 -10.30 -7.48
N GLU A 116 -4.06 -9.20 -8.22
CA GLU A 116 -4.59 -9.13 -9.58
C GLU A 116 -3.86 -10.08 -10.53
N ARG A 117 -2.52 -10.11 -10.46
CA ARG A 117 -1.68 -11.03 -11.25
C ARG A 117 -2.01 -12.48 -10.94
N VAL A 118 -2.09 -12.85 -9.65
CA VAL A 118 -2.47 -14.21 -9.24
C VAL A 118 -3.87 -14.56 -9.76
N ALA A 119 -4.84 -13.63 -9.68
CA ALA A 119 -6.19 -13.87 -10.18
C ALA A 119 -6.21 -14.12 -11.70
N ARG A 120 -5.43 -13.36 -12.49
CA ARG A 120 -5.25 -13.60 -13.93
C ARG A 120 -4.58 -14.95 -14.18
N LYS A 121 -3.54 -15.30 -13.42
CA LYS A 121 -2.83 -16.58 -13.54
C LYS A 121 -3.75 -17.76 -13.25
N ARG A 122 -4.50 -17.72 -12.15
CA ARG A 122 -5.50 -18.74 -11.81
C ARG A 122 -6.59 -18.89 -12.86
N MET A 123 -7.02 -17.80 -13.49
CA MET A 123 -7.96 -17.86 -14.60
C MET A 123 -7.39 -18.68 -15.77
N ARG A 124 -6.14 -18.42 -16.16
CA ARG A 124 -5.45 -19.15 -17.24
C ARG A 124 -5.24 -20.62 -16.90
N HIS A 125 -4.71 -20.92 -15.72
CA HIS A 125 -4.54 -22.29 -15.24
C HIS A 125 -5.84 -23.08 -15.23
N LEU A 126 -6.95 -22.45 -14.81
CA LEU A 126 -8.28 -23.08 -14.84
C LEU A 126 -8.77 -23.31 -16.29
N GLN A 127 -8.50 -22.37 -17.21
CA GLN A 127 -8.82 -22.55 -18.63
C GLN A 127 -8.04 -23.72 -19.24
N GLU A 128 -6.74 -23.80 -18.97
CA GLU A 128 -5.89 -24.91 -19.43
C GLU A 128 -6.35 -26.26 -18.86
N GLU A 129 -6.68 -26.32 -17.57
CA GLU A 129 -7.24 -27.52 -16.92
C GLU A 129 -8.59 -27.93 -17.54
N GLU A 130 -9.45 -26.97 -17.89
CA GLU A 130 -10.75 -27.20 -18.53
C GLU A 130 -10.57 -27.68 -19.98
N MET A 131 -9.68 -27.07 -20.75
CA MET A 131 -9.35 -27.43 -22.14
C MET A 131 -8.69 -28.81 -22.23
N ALA A 132 -7.70 -29.10 -21.37
CA ALA A 132 -7.04 -30.40 -21.32
C ALA A 132 -8.02 -31.53 -20.91
N LYS A 133 -9.00 -31.22 -20.06
CA LYS A 133 -10.06 -32.17 -19.70
C LYS A 133 -11.07 -32.39 -20.83
N ARG A 134 -11.32 -31.39 -21.68
CA ARG A 134 -12.29 -31.46 -22.79
C ARG A 134 -11.73 -32.13 -24.04
N GLY A 135 -10.40 -32.23 -24.18
CA GLY A 135 -9.71 -33.04 -25.18
C GLY A 135 -9.90 -32.56 -26.63
N GLY A 136 -9.10 -31.58 -27.06
CA GLY A 136 -9.00 -31.17 -28.47
C GLY A 136 -10.18 -30.33 -29.01
N PRO A 137 -10.00 -29.64 -30.18
CA PRO A 137 -10.98 -28.70 -30.70
C PRO A 137 -12.17 -29.39 -31.38
N CYS A 138 -13.37 -28.84 -31.12
CA CYS A 138 -14.67 -29.13 -31.73
C CYS A 138 -15.53 -30.26 -31.12
N PHE A 139 -16.41 -29.88 -30.19
CA PHE A 139 -17.86 -30.03 -30.41
C PHE A 139 -18.66 -29.12 -29.47
N GLY A 140 -19.44 -28.20 -30.06
CA GLY A 140 -20.42 -27.39 -29.36
C GLY A 140 -20.19 -25.90 -29.57
N GLU A 141 -20.57 -25.42 -30.75
CA GLU A 141 -21.01 -24.04 -30.97
C GLU A 141 -21.88 -23.58 -29.80
N LEU A 142 -21.26 -22.81 -28.91
CA LEU A 142 -21.94 -21.76 -28.19
C LEU A 142 -20.94 -20.61 -28.15
N GLU A 143 -20.66 -20.06 -29.33
CA GLU A 143 -20.45 -18.63 -29.47
C GLU A 143 -21.73 -17.95 -28.98
N GLU A 144 -21.93 -17.90 -27.66
CA GLU A 144 -22.71 -16.84 -27.07
C GLU A 144 -21.87 -15.58 -27.21
N GLU A 145 -22.25 -14.73 -28.16
CA GLU A 145 -21.86 -13.33 -28.27
C GLU A 145 -21.71 -12.72 -26.85
N CYS A 146 -20.48 -12.64 -26.34
CA CYS A 146 -20.15 -11.65 -25.33
C CYS A 146 -19.93 -10.31 -26.04
N LYS A 147 -21.02 -9.77 -26.58
CA LYS A 147 -21.10 -8.41 -27.09
C LYS A 147 -20.99 -7.49 -25.88
N GLU A 148 -19.83 -6.86 -25.71
CA GLU A 148 -19.67 -5.77 -24.76
C GLU A 148 -20.63 -4.64 -25.15
N PRO A 149 -21.57 -4.21 -24.28
CA PRO A 149 -22.25 -2.96 -24.51
C PRO A 149 -21.27 -1.83 -24.18
N ALA A 150 -20.70 -1.23 -25.23
CA ALA A 150 -20.10 0.08 -25.14
C ALA A 150 -21.19 1.08 -24.68
N PRO A 151 -20.99 1.85 -23.60
CA PRO A 151 -21.89 2.95 -23.30
C PRO A 151 -21.61 4.09 -24.29
N GLN A 152 -22.58 4.31 -25.17
CA GLN A 152 -22.69 5.50 -26.01
C GLN A 152 -22.97 6.72 -25.12
N GLN A 153 -22.26 7.81 -25.42
CA GLN A 153 -22.46 9.14 -24.87
C GLN A 153 -23.61 9.83 -25.60
N GLU A 154 -24.51 10.51 -24.88
CA GLU A 154 -25.29 11.70 -25.29
C GLU A 154 -25.50 12.53 -23.99
N GLU A 155 -24.92 13.73 -23.87
CA GLU A 155 -25.53 15.07 -24.08
C GLU A 155 -26.62 15.37 -23.01
N GLU A 156 -26.77 16.50 -22.32
CA GLU A 156 -26.29 17.89 -22.34
C GLU A 156 -26.89 18.55 -21.07
N SER A 157 -26.27 19.57 -20.45
CA SER A 157 -26.98 20.61 -19.67
C SER A 157 -26.06 21.78 -19.33
N GLU A 158 -26.55 22.96 -19.70
CA GLU A 158 -25.94 24.29 -19.71
C GLU A 158 -25.65 24.87 -18.31
N GLU A 159 -24.59 25.68 -18.18
CA GLU A 159 -24.45 26.69 -17.11
C GLU A 159 -24.05 28.05 -17.69
N PRO A 160 -24.47 29.17 -17.07
CA PRO A 160 -24.49 30.48 -17.70
C PRO A 160 -23.11 31.15 -17.72
N GLU A 161 -22.90 31.91 -18.79
CA GLU A 161 -21.73 32.73 -19.08
C GLU A 161 -21.37 33.70 -17.94
N LEU A 162 -20.07 34.01 -17.80
CA LEU A 162 -19.50 35.37 -17.83
C LEU A 162 -18.04 35.37 -17.33
N ASP A 163 -17.09 35.08 -18.23
CA ASP A 163 -15.80 35.78 -18.51
C ASP A 163 -14.94 34.90 -19.47
N SER A 164 -15.57 34.44 -20.57
CA SER A 164 -15.18 33.18 -21.21
C SER A 164 -13.94 33.24 -22.10
N ARG A 165 -13.53 34.36 -22.69
CA ARG A 165 -12.65 34.25 -23.87
C ARG A 165 -11.18 33.89 -23.55
N GLN A 166 -10.66 34.34 -22.41
CA GLN A 166 -9.30 33.99 -21.97
C GLN A 166 -9.28 32.68 -21.17
N GLN A 167 -10.33 32.43 -20.38
CA GLN A 167 -10.46 31.22 -19.58
C GLN A 167 -10.75 29.98 -20.44
N GLU A 168 -11.53 30.13 -21.52
CA GLU A 168 -11.85 29.06 -22.47
C GLU A 168 -10.65 28.67 -23.34
N ALA A 169 -9.73 29.61 -23.63
CA ALA A 169 -8.48 29.29 -24.34
C ALA A 169 -7.54 28.45 -23.46
N VAL A 170 -7.37 28.83 -22.19
CA VAL A 170 -6.55 28.09 -21.21
C VAL A 170 -7.20 26.74 -20.86
N LEU A 171 -8.54 26.69 -20.73
CA LEU A 171 -9.27 25.45 -20.50
C LEU A 171 -9.21 24.53 -21.72
N ARG A 172 -9.33 25.04 -22.96
CA ARG A 172 -9.13 24.24 -24.19
C ARG A 172 -7.71 23.69 -24.27
N GLU A 173 -6.70 24.52 -23.99
CA GLU A 173 -5.31 24.07 -24.03
C GLU A 173 -5.06 22.98 -22.98
N ARG A 174 -5.56 23.16 -21.76
CA ARG A 174 -5.50 22.16 -20.68
C ARG A 174 -6.30 20.89 -21.01
N GLN A 175 -7.45 21.01 -21.66
CA GLN A 175 -8.29 19.88 -22.06
C GLN A 175 -7.66 19.10 -23.22
N GLN A 176 -7.00 19.79 -24.16
CA GLN A 176 -6.19 19.15 -25.20
C GLN A 176 -4.94 18.48 -24.63
N GLU A 177 -4.31 19.07 -23.61
CA GLU A 177 -3.16 18.48 -22.93
C GLU A 177 -3.56 17.21 -22.18
N LEU A 178 -4.68 17.25 -21.46
CA LEU A 178 -5.30 16.08 -20.83
C LEU A 178 -5.70 15.00 -21.84
N GLN A 179 -6.26 15.37 -23.00
CA GLN A 179 -6.58 14.41 -24.06
C GLN A 179 -5.32 13.78 -24.66
N ARG A 180 -4.24 14.54 -24.82
CA ARG A 180 -2.94 14.04 -25.30
C ARG A 180 -2.28 13.13 -24.26
N GLU A 181 -2.32 13.48 -22.98
CA GLU A 181 -1.84 12.61 -21.90
C GLU A 181 -2.67 11.32 -21.80
N MET A 182 -4.00 11.43 -21.93
CA MET A 182 -4.88 10.27 -21.96
C MET A 182 -4.62 9.40 -23.20
N GLN A 183 -4.38 9.99 -24.38
CA GLN A 183 -3.99 9.25 -25.58
C GLN A 183 -2.63 8.58 -25.44
N ARG A 184 -1.63 9.24 -24.84
CA ARG A 184 -0.33 8.61 -24.55
C ARG A 184 -0.47 7.46 -23.56
N MET A 185 -1.21 7.66 -22.48
CA MET A 185 -1.48 6.61 -21.50
C MET A 185 -2.25 5.44 -22.14
N MET A 186 -3.21 5.74 -23.02
CA MET A 186 -3.96 4.72 -23.76
C MET A 186 -3.07 4.00 -24.78
N GLN A 187 -2.14 4.69 -25.45
CA GLN A 187 -1.15 4.08 -26.35
C GLN A 187 -0.12 3.25 -25.61
N GLU A 188 0.41 3.72 -24.48
CA GLU A 188 1.32 2.94 -23.62
C GLU A 188 0.61 1.70 -23.08
N LEU A 189 -0.65 1.84 -22.67
CA LEU A 189 -1.47 0.69 -22.27
C LEU A 189 -1.76 -0.22 -23.46
N MET A 190 -2.00 0.31 -24.67
CA MET A 190 -2.21 -0.49 -25.88
C MET A 190 -0.94 -1.21 -26.31
N GLU A 191 0.23 -0.59 -26.15
CA GLU A 191 1.54 -1.17 -26.45
C GLU A 191 1.93 -2.21 -25.39
N GLU A 192 1.65 -1.96 -24.11
CA GLU A 192 1.87 -2.93 -23.04
C GLU A 192 0.92 -4.11 -23.20
N THR A 193 -0.34 -3.87 -23.54
CA THR A 193 -1.30 -4.93 -23.84
C THR A 193 -1.00 -5.65 -25.15
N GLN A 194 -0.48 -4.98 -26.19
CA GLN A 194 -0.02 -5.63 -27.42
C GLN A 194 1.28 -6.41 -27.22
N ARG A 195 2.22 -5.92 -26.41
CA ARG A 195 3.42 -6.68 -26.02
C ARG A 195 3.05 -7.87 -25.17
N GLU A 196 2.16 -7.72 -24.18
CA GLU A 196 1.59 -8.85 -23.45
C GLU A 196 0.88 -9.79 -24.43
N MET A 197 0.11 -9.30 -25.40
CA MET A 197 -0.61 -10.12 -26.38
C MET A 197 0.32 -10.82 -27.37
N ALA A 198 1.46 -10.23 -27.73
CA ALA A 198 2.50 -10.83 -28.55
C ALA A 198 3.28 -11.89 -27.78
N GLU A 199 3.67 -11.63 -26.52
CA GLU A 199 4.23 -12.65 -25.63
C GLU A 199 3.23 -13.80 -25.38
N LEU A 200 1.93 -13.50 -25.38
CA LEU A 200 0.86 -14.49 -25.30
C LEU A 200 0.66 -15.27 -26.58
N SER A 201 0.78 -14.63 -27.75
CA SER A 201 0.70 -15.30 -29.06
C SER A 201 1.92 -16.20 -29.28
N ASP A 202 3.11 -15.78 -28.85
CA ASP A 202 4.34 -16.59 -28.87
C ASP A 202 4.24 -17.76 -27.87
N MET A 203 3.62 -17.55 -26.71
CA MET A 203 3.27 -18.64 -25.78
C MET A 203 2.16 -19.53 -26.31
N GLU A 204 1.20 -19.00 -27.07
CA GLU A 204 0.10 -19.75 -27.69
C GLU A 204 0.63 -20.62 -28.82
N GLU A 205 1.55 -20.13 -29.66
CA GLU A 205 2.23 -20.90 -30.70
C GLU A 205 3.14 -21.99 -30.10
N LEU A 206 3.86 -21.68 -29.02
CA LEU A 206 4.60 -22.68 -28.24
C LEU A 206 3.65 -23.68 -27.56
N SER A 207 2.47 -23.23 -27.11
CA SER A 207 1.44 -24.09 -26.53
C SER A 207 0.77 -24.97 -27.57
N ASP A 208 0.63 -24.52 -28.81
CA ASP A 208 0.06 -25.26 -29.93
C ASP A 208 1.02 -26.36 -30.39
N ALA A 209 2.32 -26.06 -30.44
CA ALA A 209 3.38 -27.05 -30.63
C ALA A 209 3.44 -28.06 -29.46
N LEU A 210 3.10 -27.64 -28.23
CA LEU A 210 2.95 -28.54 -27.08
C LEU A 210 1.60 -29.29 -27.09
N ARG A 211 0.56 -28.72 -27.70
CA ARG A 211 -0.83 -29.22 -27.82
C ARG A 211 -0.90 -30.43 -28.73
N GLU A 212 -0.16 -30.40 -29.83
CA GLU A 212 0.02 -31.56 -30.72
C GLU A 212 0.61 -32.77 -29.95
N LYS A 213 1.42 -32.50 -28.92
CA LYS A 213 2.05 -33.50 -28.04
C LYS A 213 1.23 -33.86 -26.78
N SER A 214 0.23 -33.07 -26.40
CA SER A 214 -0.58 -33.25 -25.18
C SER A 214 -1.99 -33.80 -25.46
N SER A 215 -2.27 -34.19 -26.69
CA SER A 215 -3.48 -34.92 -27.11
C SER A 215 -3.65 -36.30 -26.44
N ASN A 216 -2.67 -36.77 -25.65
CA ASN A 216 -2.74 -37.97 -24.82
C ASN A 216 -2.12 -37.74 -23.42
N LEU A 217 -2.59 -36.75 -22.66
CA LEU A 217 -2.22 -36.66 -21.24
C LEU A 217 -2.94 -37.75 -20.44
N ASP A 218 -2.16 -38.62 -19.78
CA ASP A 218 -2.65 -39.60 -18.82
C ASP A 218 -3.40 -38.86 -17.68
N PRO A 219 -4.55 -39.34 -17.18
CA PRO A 219 -5.22 -38.77 -15.99
C PRO A 219 -4.28 -38.50 -14.79
N VAL A 220 -3.17 -39.22 -14.66
CA VAL A 220 -2.13 -38.94 -13.64
C VAL A 220 -1.42 -37.61 -13.89
N ASP A 221 -1.10 -37.29 -15.14
CA ASP A 221 -0.41 -36.06 -15.51
C ASP A 221 -1.29 -34.82 -15.33
N LEU A 222 -2.58 -34.93 -15.62
CA LEU A 222 -3.55 -33.85 -15.39
C LEU A 222 -3.69 -33.51 -13.90
N ASN A 223 -3.59 -34.50 -13.01
CA ASN A 223 -3.59 -34.29 -11.56
C ASN A 223 -2.28 -33.60 -11.10
N ASN A 224 -1.14 -34.05 -11.61
CA ASN A 224 0.14 -33.41 -11.33
C ASN A 224 0.19 -31.96 -11.81
N LEU A 225 -0.38 -31.66 -12.98
CA LEU A 225 -0.49 -30.31 -13.51
C LEU A 225 -1.35 -29.43 -12.59
N LYS A 226 -2.56 -29.89 -12.23
CA LYS A 226 -3.42 -29.23 -11.25
C LYS A 226 -2.69 -28.92 -9.95
N ARG A 227 -2.02 -29.92 -9.39
CA ARG A 227 -1.28 -29.75 -8.14
C ARG A 227 -0.20 -28.67 -8.28
N LYS A 228 0.56 -28.64 -9.38
CA LYS A 228 1.56 -27.61 -9.65
C LYS A 228 0.92 -26.22 -9.73
N HIS A 229 -0.14 -26.05 -10.52
CA HIS A 229 -0.86 -24.78 -10.65
C HIS A 229 -1.39 -24.29 -9.29
N ARG A 230 -2.01 -25.16 -8.49
CA ARG A 230 -2.52 -24.78 -7.15
C ARG A 230 -1.41 -24.37 -6.21
N LEU A 231 -0.30 -25.11 -6.18
CA LEU A 231 0.83 -24.81 -5.30
C LEU A 231 1.50 -23.49 -5.67
N GLU A 232 1.65 -23.22 -6.96
CA GLU A 232 2.25 -21.99 -7.47
C GLU A 232 1.38 -20.77 -7.11
N GLU A 233 0.09 -20.83 -7.39
CA GLU A 233 -0.86 -19.76 -7.03
C GLU A 233 -0.90 -19.54 -5.51
N GLN A 234 -0.95 -20.62 -4.71
CA GLN A 234 -0.96 -20.51 -3.25
C GLN A 234 0.32 -19.88 -2.71
N ARG A 235 1.47 -20.25 -3.27
CA ARG A 235 2.76 -19.67 -2.89
C ARG A 235 2.80 -18.17 -3.18
N GLU A 236 2.36 -17.74 -4.36
CA GLU A 236 2.33 -16.33 -4.73
C GLU A 236 1.37 -15.52 -3.84
N ILE A 237 0.21 -16.08 -3.49
CA ILE A 237 -0.72 -15.47 -2.54
C ILE A 237 -0.05 -15.27 -1.19
N MET A 238 0.55 -16.33 -0.64
CA MET A 238 1.20 -16.28 0.67
C MET A 238 2.36 -15.30 0.68
N GLU A 239 3.17 -15.27 -0.38
CA GLU A 239 4.28 -14.33 -0.51
C GLU A 239 3.80 -12.88 -0.52
N ALA A 240 2.75 -12.58 -1.29
CA ALA A 240 2.15 -11.26 -1.34
C ALA A 240 1.54 -10.85 0.01
N ASP A 241 0.75 -11.74 0.63
CA ASP A 241 0.14 -11.52 1.94
C ASP A 241 1.22 -11.25 3.01
N MET A 242 2.30 -12.04 3.02
CA MET A 242 3.42 -11.85 3.94
C MET A 242 4.16 -10.54 3.72
N ALA A 243 4.42 -10.17 2.46
CA ALA A 243 5.06 -8.91 2.13
C ALA A 243 4.23 -7.71 2.62
N TYR A 244 2.91 -7.76 2.45
CA TYR A 244 1.99 -6.72 2.93
C TYR A 244 1.94 -6.67 4.47
N LEU A 245 1.80 -7.81 5.14
CA LEU A 245 1.80 -7.88 6.60
C LEU A 245 3.11 -7.37 7.18
N LYS A 246 4.25 -7.69 6.58
CA LYS A 246 5.56 -7.17 6.98
C LYS A 246 5.59 -5.64 6.87
N ALA A 247 5.07 -5.07 5.78
CA ALA A 247 4.96 -3.61 5.64
C ALA A 247 4.05 -2.99 6.71
N LEU A 248 2.90 -3.63 7.01
CA LEU A 248 1.98 -3.18 8.05
C LEU A 248 2.62 -3.21 9.45
N PHE A 249 3.33 -4.27 9.80
CA PHE A 249 4.05 -4.37 11.07
C PHE A 249 5.18 -3.36 11.19
N ASN A 250 5.95 -3.16 10.12
CA ASN A 250 7.00 -2.14 10.10
C ASN A 250 6.41 -0.74 10.32
N LYS A 251 5.25 -0.45 9.73
CA LYS A 251 4.53 0.81 9.96
C LYS A 251 4.12 0.96 11.43
N LEU A 252 3.50 -0.07 12.02
CA LEU A 252 3.07 -0.05 13.42
C LEU A 252 4.26 0.10 14.39
N ALA A 253 5.38 -0.56 14.12
CA ALA A 253 6.60 -0.43 14.92
C ALA A 253 7.16 1.01 14.82
N GLN A 254 7.16 1.59 13.63
CA GLN A 254 7.58 2.97 13.40
C GLN A 254 6.64 3.99 14.08
N GLU A 255 5.33 3.78 14.03
CA GLU A 255 4.34 4.60 14.74
C GLU A 255 4.53 4.51 16.26
N LYS A 256 4.77 3.30 16.81
CA LYS A 256 5.06 3.11 18.24
C LYS A 256 6.35 3.83 18.66
N GLN A 257 7.42 3.74 17.87
CA GLN A 257 8.68 4.45 18.15
C GLN A 257 8.51 5.97 18.08
N GLN A 258 7.74 6.48 17.12
CA GLN A 258 7.44 7.91 17.02
C GLN A 258 6.54 8.39 18.16
N ALA A 259 5.58 7.57 18.61
CA ALA A 259 4.74 7.86 19.77
C ALA A 259 5.57 7.90 21.07
N SER A 260 6.52 6.98 21.25
CA SER A 260 7.44 6.98 22.40
C SER A 260 8.52 8.08 22.31
N GLY A 261 8.92 8.51 21.11
CA GLY A 261 9.89 9.59 20.89
C GLY A 261 9.32 11.01 21.00
N SER A 262 7.99 11.16 21.11
CA SER A 262 7.33 12.45 21.36
C SER A 262 7.21 12.81 22.84
N THR A 263 7.81 12.01 23.73
CA THR A 263 8.01 12.33 25.16
C THR A 263 9.50 12.64 25.38
N GLY A 264 9.91 13.86 25.04
CA GLY A 264 11.09 14.51 25.62
C GLY A 264 10.58 15.81 26.26
N TYR A 265 11.08 16.31 27.38
CA TYR A 265 12.37 16.14 28.04
C TYR A 265 12.27 16.95 29.33
N GLU A 266 12.36 16.31 30.50
CA GLU A 266 12.87 16.95 31.71
C GLU A 266 13.05 15.91 32.83
N SER A 267 14.29 15.45 33.01
CA SER A 267 14.84 15.39 34.35
C SER A 267 16.35 15.42 34.31
N SER A 268 16.86 16.51 34.87
CA SER A 268 18.24 16.78 35.19
C SER A 268 18.74 15.79 36.24
N GLY A 269 19.90 15.19 35.97
CA GLY A 269 20.92 14.81 36.95
C GLY A 269 20.52 13.93 38.13
N ASN A 270 20.97 12.68 38.13
CA ASN A 270 21.66 12.16 39.31
C ASN A 270 22.62 11.02 38.96
N GLU A 271 23.73 11.01 39.69
CA GLU A 271 24.86 10.10 39.54
C GLU A 271 24.60 8.70 40.10
N ARG A 272 25.56 7.81 39.77
CA ARG A 272 26.00 6.58 40.47
C ARG A 272 25.21 5.29 40.28
N GLY A 273 25.96 4.27 39.90
CA GLY A 273 25.74 2.89 40.34
C GLY A 273 25.82 1.88 39.22
N GLY A 274 27.01 1.33 38.96
CA GLY A 274 27.16 0.15 38.12
C GLY A 274 26.44 -1.04 38.75
N GLY A 275 25.73 -1.78 37.92
CA GLY A 275 25.02 -3.00 38.30
C GLY A 275 24.36 -3.59 37.06
N TYR A 276 24.91 -4.71 36.61
CA TYR A 276 24.31 -5.67 35.70
C TYR A 276 22.82 -5.86 36.02
N GLU A 277 21.94 -5.82 35.01
CA GLU A 277 20.79 -6.72 34.86
C GLU A 277 19.97 -6.31 33.64
N SER A 278 20.09 -7.12 32.59
CA SER A 278 19.23 -7.09 31.41
C SER A 278 17.85 -7.62 31.81
N GLY A 279 17.04 -6.79 32.45
CA GLY A 279 15.61 -7.02 32.66
C GLY A 279 14.81 -6.58 31.43
N VAL A 280 14.20 -7.54 30.73
CA VAL A 280 13.25 -7.27 29.65
C VAL A 280 11.91 -6.92 30.30
N SER A 281 11.57 -5.64 30.40
CA SER A 281 10.25 -5.19 30.86
C SER A 281 9.23 -5.30 29.72
N LEU A 282 8.31 -6.27 29.84
CA LEU A 282 7.09 -6.37 29.04
C LEU A 282 6.06 -5.36 29.58
N GLU A 283 6.14 -4.11 29.12
CA GLU A 283 5.11 -3.12 29.43
C GLU A 283 3.95 -3.22 28.44
N LEU A 284 2.88 -3.89 28.87
CA LEU A 284 1.57 -3.85 28.22
C LEU A 284 0.62 -2.98 29.04
N GLY A 285 0.61 -1.67 28.77
CA GLY A 285 -0.48 -0.79 29.18
C GLY A 285 -0.50 -0.31 30.64
N GLY A 286 0.65 -0.03 31.24
CA GLY A 286 0.73 0.81 32.45
C GLY A 286 0.10 0.25 33.73
N MET A 287 -0.18 -1.06 33.79
CA MET A 287 -0.66 -1.73 34.99
C MET A 287 0.34 -2.82 35.37
N GLU A 288 1.07 -2.60 36.46
CA GLU A 288 2.01 -3.55 37.05
C GLU A 288 1.25 -4.77 37.61
N MET A 289 1.49 -5.95 37.02
CA MET A 289 0.91 -7.20 37.46
C MET A 289 1.95 -7.92 38.33
N PRO A 290 1.76 -8.05 39.66
CA PRO A 290 2.70 -8.78 40.50
C PRO A 290 2.63 -10.27 40.14
N VAL A 291 3.77 -10.83 39.70
CA VAL A 291 3.93 -12.27 39.49
C VAL A 291 4.47 -12.86 40.79
N ASP A 292 3.60 -13.51 41.56
CA ASP A 292 4.01 -14.39 42.65
C ASP A 292 4.84 -15.56 42.07
N PRO A 293 5.99 -15.93 42.67
CA PRO A 293 6.78 -17.04 42.19
C PRO A 293 6.00 -18.36 42.35
N ALA A 294 5.82 -19.05 41.23
CA ALA A 294 5.11 -20.32 41.14
C ALA A 294 5.70 -21.38 42.08
N GLN A 295 4.82 -21.99 42.88
CA GLN A 295 5.08 -23.16 43.71
C GLN A 295 5.39 -24.39 42.83
N ALA A 296 6.47 -25.09 43.15
CA ALA A 296 6.95 -26.25 42.39
C ALA A 296 5.89 -27.38 42.30
N PRO A 297 5.75 -28.07 41.16
CA PRO A 297 4.77 -29.14 41.00
C PRO A 297 5.19 -30.41 41.78
N ALA A 298 4.23 -30.95 42.53
CA ALA A 298 4.35 -32.23 43.23
C ALA A 298 4.39 -33.41 42.23
N MET A 299 5.28 -34.35 42.50
CA MET A 299 5.47 -35.60 41.76
C MET A 299 4.23 -36.50 41.91
N PRO A 300 3.68 -37.11 40.83
CA PRO A 300 2.63 -38.12 40.98
C PRO A 300 3.22 -39.48 41.38
N GLU A 301 2.66 -40.05 42.44
CA GLU A 301 2.96 -41.38 42.98
C GLU A 301 2.68 -42.51 41.98
N GLY A 302 3.53 -43.54 42.00
CA GLY A 302 3.50 -44.67 41.08
C GLY A 302 2.35 -45.65 41.31
N GLY A 303 1.72 -46.07 40.22
CA GLY A 303 0.78 -47.20 40.18
C GLY A 303 1.47 -48.47 39.68
N SER A 304 1.44 -49.53 40.49
CA SER A 304 1.87 -50.88 40.12
C SER A 304 0.84 -51.54 39.19
N ILE A 305 1.30 -52.13 38.08
CA ILE A 305 0.47 -52.98 37.21
C ILE A 305 0.99 -54.40 37.36
N ASP A 306 0.17 -55.28 37.92
CA ASP A 306 0.38 -56.72 38.02
C ASP A 306 -0.03 -57.37 36.69
N ALA A 307 0.83 -58.23 36.15
CA ALA A 307 0.59 -58.97 34.92
C ALA A 307 0.70 -60.47 35.21
N THR A 308 -0.43 -61.16 35.25
CA THR A 308 -0.48 -62.63 35.22
C THR A 308 -0.50 -63.13 33.78
N VAL A 309 0.34 -64.14 33.55
CA VAL A 309 0.60 -64.87 32.30
C VAL A 309 -0.56 -65.79 31.94
#